data_AF-A0A523AV38-F1
#
_entry.id   AF-A0A523AV38-F1
#
_cell.length_a   1.000
_cell.length_b   1.000
_cell.length_c   1.000
_cell.angle_alpha   90.00
_cell.angle_beta   90.00
_cell.angle_gamma   90.00
#
_symmetry.space_group_name_H-M   'P 1'
#
loop_
_entity.id
_entity.type
_entity.pdbx_description
1 polymer ?
#
loop_
_entity_poly.entity_id
_entity_poly.type
_entity_poly.pdbx_seq_one_letter_code
_entity_poly.pdbx_strand_id
1 'polypeptide(L)'
;IRSFTTLRPGGGMSMTATVRGVYFPEMSFTARLTSDRKVLLTVQSGGNIQAGDWEWRAENEDGPVTSFVIGTETLSPGSSVVLDVSSLVEKGSLGVGDWIRIKHSPSGFYYSRVVIS
;
A
#
# COMPACT_ATOMS: atom_id res chain seq x y z
N ILE A 1 22.93 17.75 -19.35
CA ILE A 1 23.39 17.23 -20.66
C ILE A 1 24.87 16.89 -20.53
N ARG A 2 25.22 15.59 -20.43
CA ARG A 2 26.60 15.11 -20.61
C ARG A 2 26.52 13.77 -21.34
N SER A 3 26.98 13.78 -22.59
CA SER A 3 26.98 12.64 -23.50
C SER A 3 28.33 11.94 -23.42
N PHE A 4 28.35 10.62 -23.31
CA PHE A 4 29.53 9.81 -23.60
C PHE A 4 29.20 8.88 -24.77
N THR A 5 29.98 9.01 -25.84
CA THR A 5 29.89 8.20 -27.07
C THR A 5 30.93 7.09 -26.99
N THR A 6 30.50 5.84 -27.06
CA THR A 6 31.34 4.70 -27.43
C THR A 6 30.65 3.96 -28.59
N LEU A 7 31.34 3.82 -29.71
CA LEU A 7 30.83 3.22 -30.96
C LEU A 7 31.26 1.75 -31.09
N ARG A 8 30.27 0.82 -31.03
CA ARG A 8 29.97 -0.42 -31.82
C ARG A 8 31.07 -1.51 -32.06
N PRO A 9 30.77 -2.80 -32.39
CA PRO A 9 29.62 -3.29 -33.18
C PRO A 9 28.99 -4.66 -32.82
N GLY A 10 27.78 -4.95 -33.33
CA GLY A 10 27.30 -6.33 -33.55
C GLY A 10 25.82 -6.60 -33.26
N GLY A 11 25.03 -6.85 -34.32
CA GLY A 11 23.80 -7.66 -34.27
C GLY A 11 22.58 -7.08 -33.55
N GLY A 12 21.82 -6.23 -34.24
CA GLY A 12 20.61 -5.59 -33.70
C GLY A 12 19.42 -6.53 -33.53
N MET A 13 19.05 -6.76 -32.27
CA MET A 13 17.73 -6.38 -31.77
C MET A 13 17.96 -5.57 -30.51
N SER A 14 18.04 -4.23 -30.64
CA SER A 14 17.90 -3.36 -29.48
C SER A 14 16.44 -3.42 -29.04
N MET A 15 16.11 -4.40 -28.20
CA MET A 15 14.94 -4.27 -27.36
C MET A 15 15.23 -3.14 -26.39
N THR A 16 14.81 -1.92 -26.76
CA THR A 16 14.74 -0.81 -25.82
C THR A 16 13.69 -1.19 -24.79
N ALA A 17 14.10 -1.93 -23.77
CA ALA A 17 13.27 -2.16 -22.60
C ALA A 17 13.18 -0.82 -21.87
N THR A 18 12.10 -0.08 -22.14
CA THR A 18 11.71 1.02 -21.26
C THR A 18 11.30 0.37 -19.95
N VAL A 19 12.25 0.24 -19.03
CA VAL A 19 11.93 -0.02 -17.62
C VAL A 19 11.22 1.23 -17.14
N ARG A 20 9.88 1.25 -17.28
CA ARG A 20 9.04 2.21 -16.57
C ARG A 20 9.21 1.84 -15.11
N GLY A 21 10.17 2.48 -14.43
CA GLY A 21 10.27 2.38 -12.98
C GLY A 21 8.90 2.75 -12.43
N VAL A 22 8.21 1.78 -11.81
CA VAL A 22 6.90 2.04 -11.24
C VAL A 22 7.14 2.89 -10.00
N TYR A 23 6.94 4.18 -10.14
CA TYR A 23 7.00 5.13 -9.04
C TYR A 23 5.92 4.77 -8.02
N PHE A 24 6.29 4.71 -6.74
CA PHE A 24 5.35 4.62 -5.64
C PHE A 24 5.65 5.77 -4.68
N PRO A 25 4.63 6.51 -4.22
CA PRO A 25 4.84 7.60 -3.27
C PRO A 25 5.25 7.02 -1.91
N GLU A 26 6.26 7.60 -1.25
CA GLU A 26 6.48 7.32 0.16
C GLU A 26 5.30 7.86 0.97
N MET A 27 4.74 7.02 1.86
CA MET A 27 3.54 7.33 2.63
C MET A 27 3.73 6.90 4.08
N SER A 28 3.14 7.68 4.99
CA SER A 28 3.05 7.38 6.41
C SER A 28 1.59 7.30 6.83
N PHE A 29 1.27 6.35 7.70
CA PHE A 29 -0.10 6.06 8.13
C PHE A 29 -0.18 5.86 9.64
N THR A 30 -1.37 6.09 10.18
CA THR A 30 -1.78 5.66 11.52
C THR A 30 -3.09 4.92 11.41
N ALA A 31 -3.30 3.91 12.25
CA ALA A 31 -4.55 3.17 12.31
C ALA A 31 -5.12 3.22 13.73
N ARG A 32 -6.44 3.37 13.82
CA ARG A 32 -7.18 3.32 15.10
C ARG A 32 -8.40 2.42 15.00
N LEU A 33 -8.62 1.60 16.02
CA LEU A 33 -9.85 0.81 16.11
C LEU A 33 -11.03 1.70 16.56
N THR A 34 -12.12 1.70 15.79
CA THR A 34 -13.36 2.39 16.16
C THR A 34 -14.21 1.53 17.10
N SER A 35 -15.19 2.15 17.78
CA SER A 35 -16.17 1.44 18.62
C SER A 35 -16.93 0.35 17.85
N ASP A 36 -17.13 0.57 16.56
CA ASP A 36 -17.86 -0.31 15.66
C ASP A 36 -16.95 -1.37 15.03
N ARG A 37 -15.71 -1.50 15.54
CA ARG A 37 -14.69 -2.48 15.10
C ARG A 37 -14.30 -2.32 13.64
N LYS A 38 -14.40 -1.10 13.15
CA LYS A 38 -13.79 -0.68 11.89
C LYS A 38 -12.43 -0.10 12.21
N VAL A 39 -11.54 -0.08 11.23
CA VAL A 39 -10.23 0.56 11.40
C VAL A 39 -10.26 1.87 10.66
N LEU A 40 -10.08 2.97 11.39
CA LEU A 40 -9.86 4.28 10.78
C LEU A 40 -8.38 4.39 10.42
N LEU A 41 -8.09 4.36 9.13
CA LEU A 41 -6.75 4.56 8.58
C LEU A 41 -6.58 6.03 8.21
N THR A 42 -5.63 6.72 8.83
CA THR A 42 -5.32 8.12 8.54
C THR A 42 -3.95 8.22 7.85
N VAL A 43 -3.88 8.97 6.77
CA VAL A 43 -2.63 9.27 6.07
C VAL A 43 -1.97 10.48 6.74
N GLN A 44 -0.78 10.28 7.30
CA GLN A 44 -0.06 11.35 8.01
C GLN A 44 0.71 12.25 7.06
N SER A 45 1.42 11.67 6.10
CA SER A 45 2.25 12.39 5.13
C SER A 45 2.54 11.51 3.91
N GLY A 46 3.01 12.15 2.84
CA GLY A 46 3.42 11.46 1.60
C GLY A 46 2.85 12.09 0.34
N GLY A 47 2.75 11.26 -0.71
CA GLY A 47 2.07 11.59 -1.95
C GLY A 47 0.58 11.19 -1.95
N ASN A 48 0.04 10.96 -3.14
CA ASN A 48 -1.34 10.49 -3.31
C ASN A 48 -1.34 9.10 -3.96
N ILE A 49 -2.28 8.24 -3.55
CA ILE A 49 -2.56 6.97 -4.23
C ILE A 49 -4.04 6.95 -4.61
N GLN A 50 -4.32 6.66 -5.88
CA GLN A 50 -5.69 6.65 -6.39
C GLN A 50 -6.49 5.45 -5.84
N ALA A 51 -7.82 5.60 -5.79
CA ALA A 51 -8.71 4.47 -5.56
C ALA A 51 -8.44 3.36 -6.60
N GLY A 52 -8.33 2.12 -6.13
CA GLY A 52 -7.98 0.96 -6.97
C GLY A 52 -6.48 0.68 -7.07
N ASP A 53 -5.61 1.66 -6.81
CA ASP A 53 -4.14 1.50 -6.91
C ASP A 53 -3.49 1.05 -5.59
N TRP A 54 -4.29 0.73 -4.59
CA TRP A 54 -3.80 0.16 -3.34
C TRP A 54 -4.72 -0.95 -2.83
N GLU A 55 -4.11 -1.82 -2.05
CA GLU A 55 -4.76 -2.92 -1.35
C GLU A 55 -4.37 -2.86 0.13
N TRP A 56 -5.25 -3.38 0.97
CA TRP A 56 -4.97 -3.53 2.39
C TRP A 56 -5.40 -4.91 2.90
N ARG A 57 -4.80 -5.34 4.00
CA ARG A 57 -5.27 -6.49 4.77
C ARG A 57 -5.00 -6.30 6.25
N ALA A 58 -5.72 -7.03 7.08
CA ALA A 58 -5.44 -7.12 8.50
C ALA A 58 -4.49 -8.28 8.81
N GLU A 59 -3.54 -8.05 9.72
CA GLU A 59 -2.57 -9.03 10.23
C GLU A 59 -2.57 -8.98 11.76
N ASN A 60 -2.44 -10.14 12.41
CA ASN A 60 -2.17 -10.28 13.83
C ASN A 60 -0.84 -11.05 14.04
N GLU A 61 -0.52 -11.40 15.28
CA GLU A 61 0.72 -12.15 15.62
C GLU A 61 0.85 -13.49 14.86
N ASP A 62 -0.26 -14.16 14.60
CA ASP A 62 -0.32 -15.44 13.89
C ASP A 62 -0.23 -15.29 12.36
N GLY A 63 -0.43 -14.08 11.84
CA GLY A 63 -0.29 -13.75 10.42
C GLY A 63 -1.51 -13.04 9.81
N PRO A 64 -1.75 -13.19 8.50
CA PRO A 64 -2.86 -12.55 7.82
C PRO A 64 -4.22 -13.07 8.31
N VAL A 65 -5.05 -12.16 8.80
CA VAL A 65 -6.43 -12.46 9.22
C VAL A 65 -7.40 -12.29 8.05
N THR A 66 -7.07 -11.42 7.09
CA THR A 66 -7.82 -11.22 5.86
C THR A 66 -6.96 -11.42 4.61
N SER A 67 -7.63 -11.74 3.50
CA SER A 67 -7.07 -11.53 2.16
C SER A 67 -6.86 -10.03 1.88
N PHE A 68 -6.08 -9.72 0.84
CA PHE A 68 -5.97 -8.35 0.35
C PHE A 68 -7.30 -7.88 -0.24
N VAL A 69 -7.71 -6.68 0.16
CA VAL A 69 -8.91 -6.00 -0.30
C VAL A 69 -8.49 -4.71 -0.99
N ILE A 70 -9.08 -4.46 -2.17
CA ILE A 70 -8.80 -3.25 -2.94
C ILE A 70 -9.36 -2.04 -2.19
N GLY A 71 -8.52 -1.02 -2.03
CA GLY A 71 -8.93 0.27 -1.48
C GLY A 71 -9.77 1.05 -2.48
N THR A 72 -10.99 1.40 -2.09
CA THR A 72 -11.96 2.10 -2.96
C THR A 72 -11.87 3.62 -2.87
N GLU A 73 -11.03 4.15 -2.00
CA GLU A 73 -10.87 5.58 -1.74
C GLU A 73 -9.48 6.06 -2.13
N THR A 74 -9.35 7.36 -2.42
CA THR A 74 -8.05 7.97 -2.68
C THR A 74 -7.34 8.25 -1.35
N LEU A 75 -6.09 7.79 -1.24
CA LEU A 75 -5.23 8.10 -0.10
C LEU A 75 -4.49 9.41 -0.40
N SER A 76 -4.64 10.39 0.48
CA SER A 76 -3.98 11.70 0.38
C SER A 76 -3.61 12.20 1.77
N PRO A 77 -2.54 13.00 1.92
CA PRO A 77 -2.10 13.47 3.24
C PRO A 77 -3.22 14.18 4.00
N GLY A 78 -3.45 13.79 5.25
CA GLY A 78 -4.53 14.30 6.10
C GLY A 78 -5.89 13.64 5.88
N SER A 79 -6.07 12.79 4.86
CA SER A 79 -7.32 12.04 4.67
C SER A 79 -7.41 10.87 5.64
N SER A 80 -8.65 10.46 5.92
CA SER A 80 -8.94 9.25 6.68
C SER A 80 -9.93 8.38 5.93
N VAL A 81 -9.71 7.08 5.96
CA VAL A 81 -10.50 6.05 5.27
C VAL A 81 -10.94 5.01 6.31
N VAL A 82 -12.18 4.54 6.20
CA VAL A 82 -12.72 3.54 7.11
C VAL A 82 -12.59 2.15 6.47
N LEU A 83 -11.80 1.28 7.09
CA LEU A 83 -11.62 -0.10 6.67
C LEU A 83 -12.61 -0.99 7.43
N ASP A 84 -13.55 -1.59 6.71
CA ASP A 84 -14.58 -2.45 7.30
C ASP A 84 -14.09 -3.89 7.50
N VAL A 85 -13.23 -4.08 8.49
CA VAL A 85 -12.71 -5.41 8.86
C VAL A 85 -13.82 -6.31 9.42
N SER A 86 -14.85 -5.74 10.04
CA SER A 86 -15.93 -6.50 10.70
C SER A 86 -16.70 -7.42 9.74
N SER A 87 -16.74 -7.06 8.46
CA SER A 87 -17.35 -7.86 7.39
C SER A 87 -16.49 -9.04 6.91
N LEU A 88 -15.21 -9.06 7.28
CA LEU A 88 -14.20 -9.98 6.73
C LEU A 88 -13.68 -11.00 7.74
N VAL A 89 -13.83 -10.74 9.04
CA VAL A 89 -13.28 -11.58 10.12
C VAL A 89 -14.28 -11.83 11.23
N GLU A 90 -14.12 -12.94 11.93
CA GLU A 90 -14.93 -13.23 13.12
C GLU A 90 -14.62 -12.23 14.25
N LYS A 91 -15.64 -11.98 15.08
CA LYS A 91 -15.58 -11.12 16.26
C LYS A 91 -14.45 -11.56 17.20
N GLY A 92 -13.42 -10.71 17.33
CA GLY A 92 -12.30 -10.95 18.24
C GLY A 92 -10.99 -11.33 17.55
N SER A 93 -11.00 -11.52 16.23
CA SER A 93 -9.80 -11.88 15.45
C SER A 93 -8.83 -10.71 15.21
N LEU A 94 -9.27 -9.48 15.48
CA LEU A 94 -8.49 -8.26 15.34
C LEU A 94 -8.77 -7.30 16.50
N GLY A 95 -7.73 -6.68 17.03
CA GLY A 95 -7.76 -5.77 18.16
C GLY A 95 -6.66 -4.71 18.13
N VAL A 96 -6.53 -4.00 19.25
CA VAL A 96 -5.45 -3.03 19.47
C VAL A 96 -4.13 -3.80 19.61
N GLY A 97 -3.07 -3.32 18.95
CA GLY A 97 -1.76 -3.98 18.88
C GLY A 97 -1.53 -4.76 17.58
N ASP A 98 -2.61 -5.16 16.89
CA ASP A 98 -2.54 -5.79 15.58
C ASP A 98 -2.17 -4.79 14.48
N TRP A 99 -2.06 -5.24 13.23
CA TRP A 99 -1.54 -4.44 12.13
C TRP A 99 -2.47 -4.39 10.92
N ILE A 100 -2.42 -3.27 10.21
CA ILE A 100 -2.84 -3.16 8.82
C ILE A 100 -1.61 -3.18 7.92
N ARG A 101 -1.65 -4.02 6.89
CA ARG A 101 -0.65 -4.08 5.84
C ARG A 101 -1.20 -3.44 4.59
N ILE A 102 -0.51 -2.44 4.05
CA ILE A 102 -0.89 -1.70 2.85
C ILE A 102 0.08 -2.03 1.73
N LYS A 103 -0.44 -2.23 0.53
CA LYS A 103 0.32 -2.53 -0.68
C LYS A 103 -0.10 -1.57 -1.80
N HIS A 104 0.87 -1.03 -2.54
CA HIS A 104 0.63 -0.25 -3.74
C HIS A 104 0.57 -1.18 -4.96
N SER A 105 -0.63 -1.43 -5.47
CA SER A 105 -0.93 -2.48 -6.45
C SER A 105 -0.11 -2.37 -7.74
N PRO A 106 0.03 -1.19 -8.38
CA PRO A 106 0.80 -1.07 -9.61
C PRO A 106 2.28 -1.43 -9.45
N SER A 107 2.88 -1.10 -8.30
CA SER A 107 4.31 -1.32 -8.04
C SER A 107 4.61 -2.66 -7.33
N GLY A 108 3.60 -3.26 -6.69
CA GLY A 108 3.78 -4.37 -5.75
C GLY A 108 4.48 -4.00 -4.44
N PHE A 109 4.78 -2.72 -4.20
CA PHE A 109 5.45 -2.25 -2.99
C PHE A 109 4.56 -2.40 -1.75
N TYR A 110 5.17 -2.82 -0.63
CA TYR A 110 4.51 -2.90 0.66
C TYR A 110 4.99 -1.79 1.58
N TYR A 111 4.06 -1.01 2.12
CA TYR A 111 4.37 -0.03 3.15
C TYR A 111 4.66 -0.72 4.49
N SER A 112 5.30 0.02 5.40
CA SER A 112 5.50 -0.39 6.78
C SER A 112 4.19 -0.83 7.43
N ARG A 113 4.27 -1.80 8.34
CA ARG A 113 3.10 -2.25 9.12
C ARG A 113 2.55 -1.08 9.92
N VAL A 114 1.24 -0.90 9.86
CA VAL A 114 0.54 0.17 10.57
C VAL A 114 -0.11 -0.45 11.80
N VAL A 115 0.41 -0.16 12.99
CA VAL A 115 -0.14 -0.67 14.25
C VAL A 115 -1.52 -0.03 14.50
N ILE A 116 -2.49 -0.86 14.88
CA ILE A 116 -3.82 -0.44 15.29
C ILE A 116 -3.75 0.00 16.75
N SER A 117 -4.02 1.28 16.98
CA SER A 117 -4.11 1.90 18.31
C SER A 117 -5.54 2.01 18.85
#